data_AF-A0A3R8U4V5-F1
#
_entry.id   AF-A0A3R8U4V5-F1
#
_cell.length_a   1.000
_cell.length_b   1.000
_cell.length_c   1.000
_cell.angle_alpha   90.00
_cell.angle_beta   90.00
_cell.angle_gamma   90.00
#
_symmetry.space_group_name_H-M   'P 1'
#
loop_
_entity.id
_entity.type
_entity.pdbx_description
1 polymer ?
#
loop_
_entity_poly.entity_id
_entity_poly.type
_entity_poly.pdbx_seq_one_letter_code
_entity_poly.pdbx_strand_id
1 'polypeptide(L)'
;MQSNKEAFAELVGKLRDALAAGDWEAISVLDEKCSALVANLRDEDAFDTDLRRQIEELSRLYEELQRTGRAERERIAAELTRLSQSKQVTNAYKPLR
;
A
#
# COMPACT_ATOMS: atom_id res chain seq x y z
N MET A 1 -5.49 -18.98 -21.55
CA MET A 1 -5.58 -19.01 -20.07
C MET A 1 -4.24 -18.49 -19.57
N GLN A 2 -4.22 -17.35 -18.88
CA GLN A 2 -2.98 -16.79 -18.32
C GLN A 2 -2.51 -17.72 -17.19
N SER A 3 -1.21 -18.01 -17.13
CA SER A 3 -0.65 -18.84 -16.06
C SER A 3 -0.60 -18.06 -14.74
N ASN A 4 -0.62 -18.75 -13.60
CA ASN A 4 -0.54 -18.11 -12.28
C ASN A 4 0.70 -17.21 -12.18
N LYS A 5 1.87 -17.66 -12.65
CA LYS A 5 3.09 -16.85 -12.67
C LYS A 5 2.95 -15.54 -13.46
N GLU A 6 2.27 -15.54 -14.60
CA GLU A 6 2.06 -14.33 -15.41
C GLU A 6 1.09 -13.38 -14.71
N ALA A 7 0.03 -13.91 -14.08
CA ALA A 7 -0.93 -13.12 -13.32
C ALA A 7 -0.29 -12.44 -12.10
N PHE A 8 0.56 -13.16 -11.36
CA PHE A 8 1.30 -12.60 -10.24
C PHE A 8 2.35 -11.56 -10.70
N ALA A 9 3.07 -11.81 -11.80
CA ALA A 9 4.04 -10.84 -12.33
C ALA A 9 3.37 -9.53 -12.77
N GLU A 10 2.22 -9.61 -13.43
CA GLU A 10 1.43 -8.44 -13.80
C GLU A 10 0.91 -7.68 -12.58
N LEU A 11 0.43 -8.40 -11.56
CA LEU A 11 -0.02 -7.80 -10.30
C LEU A 11 1.12 -7.07 -9.60
N VAL A 12 2.31 -7.67 -9.52
CA VAL A 12 3.52 -7.06 -8.94
C VAL A 12 3.86 -5.74 -9.64
N GLY A 13 3.85 -5.74 -10.98
CA GLY A 13 4.10 -4.52 -11.76
C GLY A 13 3.08 -3.42 -11.44
N LYS A 14 1.78 -3.74 -11.50
CA LYS A 14 0.71 -2.78 -11.21
C LYS A 14 0.74 -2.25 -9.78
N LEU A 15 1.03 -3.10 -8.81
CA LEU A 15 1.12 -2.70 -7.40
C LEU A 15 2.32 -1.77 -7.16
N ARG A 16 3.46 -2.04 -7.82
CA ARG A 16 4.63 -1.16 -7.79
C ARG A 16 4.31 0.21 -8.38
N ASP A 17 3.65 0.25 -9.54
CA ASP A 17 3.29 1.51 -10.19
C ASP A 17 2.30 2.33 -9.34
N ALA A 18 1.28 1.66 -8.76
CA ALA A 18 0.32 2.31 -7.88
C ALA A 18 0.96 2.83 -6.58
N LEU A 19 1.89 2.06 -5.99
CA LEU A 19 2.66 2.50 -4.83
C LEU A 19 3.54 3.71 -5.15
N ALA A 20 4.22 3.72 -6.30
CA ALA A 20 5.03 4.84 -6.75
C ALA A 20 4.19 6.11 -7.00
N ALA A 21 2.95 5.94 -7.47
CA ALA A 21 1.99 7.03 -7.65
C ALA A 21 1.30 7.48 -6.34
N GLY A 22 1.43 6.71 -5.25
CA GLY A 22 0.69 6.94 -4.01
C GLY A 22 -0.83 6.74 -4.18
N ASP A 23 -1.24 5.94 -5.16
CA ASP A 23 -2.65 5.69 -5.48
C ASP A 23 -3.24 4.61 -4.57
N TRP A 24 -3.63 5.02 -3.36
CA TRP A 24 -4.17 4.12 -2.33
C TRP A 24 -5.48 3.43 -2.73
N GLU A 25 -6.25 4.03 -3.63
CA GLU A 25 -7.50 3.43 -4.15
C GLU A 25 -7.18 2.33 -5.16
N ALA A 26 -6.24 2.56 -6.08
CA ALA A 26 -5.77 1.49 -6.96
C ALA A 26 -5.15 0.34 -6.17
N ILE A 27 -4.38 0.64 -5.12
CA ILE A 27 -3.75 -0.37 -4.26
C ILE A 27 -4.79 -1.27 -3.58
N SER A 28 -5.89 -0.72 -3.04
CA SER A 28 -6.92 -1.55 -2.40
C SER A 28 -7.60 -2.50 -3.39
N VAL A 29 -7.90 -2.04 -4.60
CA VAL A 29 -8.47 -2.88 -5.67
C VAL A 29 -7.49 -3.97 -6.11
N LEU A 30 -6.19 -3.67 -6.16
CA LEU A 30 -5.16 -4.65 -6.49
C LEU A 30 -4.96 -5.68 -5.36
N ASP A 31 -5.13 -5.29 -4.10
CA ASP A 31 -5.07 -6.19 -2.94
C ASP A 31 -6.20 -7.25 -2.94
N GLU A 32 -7.41 -6.85 -3.34
CA GLU A 32 -8.52 -7.80 -3.55
C GLU A 32 -8.20 -8.81 -4.65
N LYS A 33 -7.58 -8.36 -5.75
CA LYS A 33 -7.14 -9.23 -6.84
C LYS A 33 -6.03 -10.18 -6.40
N CYS A 34 -5.09 -9.71 -5.56
CA CYS A 34 -4.08 -10.54 -4.94
C CYS A 34 -4.72 -11.70 -4.16
N SER A 35 -5.68 -11.38 -3.29
CA SER A 35 -6.40 -12.36 -2.48
C SER A 35 -7.12 -13.40 -3.35
N ALA A 36 -7.75 -12.98 -4.45
CA ALA A 36 -8.39 -13.86 -5.40
C ALA A 36 -7.39 -14.76 -6.16
N LEU A 37 -6.21 -14.25 -6.54
CA LEU A 37 -5.18 -15.04 -7.20
C LEU A 37 -4.59 -16.09 -6.25
N VAL A 38 -4.31 -15.72 -5.01
CA VAL A 38 -3.82 -16.66 -3.98
C VAL A 38 -4.83 -17.77 -3.73
N ALA A 39 -6.14 -17.45 -3.67
CA ALA A 39 -7.19 -18.44 -3.49
C ALA A 39 -7.32 -19.45 -4.66
N ASN A 40 -6.79 -19.12 -5.84
CA ASN A 40 -6.82 -19.99 -7.01
C ASN A 40 -5.56 -20.86 -7.17
N LEU A 41 -4.56 -20.70 -6.30
CA LEU A 41 -3.36 -21.53 -6.31
C LEU A 41 -3.69 -22.98 -5.93
N ARG A 42 -2.95 -23.92 -6.53
CA ARG A 42 -3.06 -25.36 -6.32
C ARG A 42 -1.74 -25.92 -5.81
N ASP A 43 -1.75 -27.14 -5.29
CA ASP A 43 -0.53 -27.80 -4.78
C ASP A 43 0.57 -27.92 -5.85
N GLU A 44 0.18 -28.07 -7.12
CA GLU A 44 1.08 -28.14 -8.27
C GLU A 44 1.89 -26.84 -8.46
N ASP A 45 1.29 -25.69 -8.12
CA ASP A 45 1.92 -24.37 -8.24
C ASP A 45 3.09 -24.21 -7.25
N ALA A 46 3.14 -25.00 -6.17
CA ALA A 46 4.21 -24.93 -5.17
C ALA A 46 5.59 -25.31 -5.74
N PHE A 47 5.63 -26.03 -6.86
CA PHE A 47 6.86 -26.44 -7.54
C PHE A 47 7.34 -25.43 -8.59
N ASP A 48 6.53 -24.42 -8.93
CA ASP A 48 6.92 -23.37 -9.87
C ASP A 48 7.83 -22.35 -9.18
N THR A 49 9.12 -22.40 -9.53
CA THR A 49 10.15 -21.52 -8.95
C THR A 49 9.95 -20.06 -9.34
N ASP A 50 9.43 -19.79 -10.53
CA ASP A 50 9.20 -18.42 -10.99
C ASP A 50 7.99 -17.82 -10.29
N LEU A 51 6.91 -18.59 -10.11
CA LEU A 51 5.77 -18.16 -9.31
C LEU A 51 6.18 -17.86 -7.86
N ARG A 52 6.98 -18.74 -7.24
CA ARG A 52 7.52 -18.48 -5.90
C ARG A 52 8.29 -17.17 -5.83
N ARG A 53 9.12 -16.88 -6.85
CA ARG A 53 9.85 -15.60 -6.94
C ARG A 53 8.89 -14.40 -6.98
N GLN A 54 7.79 -14.50 -7.73
CA GLN A 54 6.78 -13.44 -7.78
C GLN A 54 6.09 -13.23 -6.42
N ILE A 55 5.77 -14.30 -5.70
CA ILE A 55 5.18 -14.22 -4.35
C ILE A 55 6.16 -13.61 -3.33
N GLU A 56 7.45 -13.95 -3.43
CA GLU A 56 8.50 -13.33 -2.60
C GLU A 56 8.66 -11.83 -2.91
N GLU A 57 8.60 -11.44 -4.18
CA GLU A 57 8.63 -10.03 -4.61
C GLU A 57 7.41 -9.26 -4.10
N LEU A 58 6.22 -9.86 -4.20
CA LEU A 58 4.98 -9.30 -3.68
C LEU A 58 5.06 -9.10 -2.16
N SER A 59 5.62 -10.06 -1.42
CA SER A 59 5.80 -9.93 0.04
C SER A 59 6.66 -8.71 0.40
N ARG A 60 7.74 -8.46 -0.35
CA ARG A 60 8.59 -7.28 -0.16
C ARG A 60 7.84 -5.98 -0.48
N LEU A 61 7.02 -5.96 -1.52
CA LEU A 61 6.18 -4.80 -1.86
C LEU A 61 5.17 -4.49 -0.74
N TYR A 62 4.56 -5.50 -0.11
CA TYR A 62 3.67 -5.28 1.04
C TYR A 62 4.39 -4.72 2.27
N GLU A 63 5.64 -5.13 2.51
CA GLU A 63 6.44 -4.52 3.58
C GLU A 63 6.72 -3.04 3.30
N GLU A 64 7.05 -2.70 2.05
CA GLU A 64 7.26 -1.32 1.62
C GLU A 64 5.98 -0.49 1.75
N LEU A 65 4.85 -1.02 1.27
CA LEU A 65 3.53 -0.41 1.38
C LEU A 65 3.19 -0.05 2.84
N GLN A 66 3.43 -0.98 3.77
CA GLN A 66 3.20 -0.74 5.19
C GLN A 66 4.11 0.35 5.76
N ARG A 67 5.38 0.40 5.35
CA ARG A 67 6.33 1.43 5.79
C ARG A 67 5.91 2.80 5.26
N THR A 68 5.63 2.92 3.97
CA THR A 68 5.18 4.16 3.33
C THR A 68 3.86 4.64 3.91
N GLY A 69 2.89 3.74 4.10
CA GLY A 69 1.61 4.09 4.70
C GLY A 69 1.71 4.54 6.16
N ARG A 70 2.65 3.99 6.95
CA ARG A 70 2.93 4.49 8.31
C ARG A 70 3.53 5.89 8.29
N ALA A 71 4.57 6.10 7.48
CA ALA A 71 5.21 7.41 7.35
C ALA A 71 4.22 8.50 6.92
N GLU A 72 3.31 8.19 5.99
CA GLU A 72 2.30 9.14 5.53
C GLU A 72 1.28 9.49 6.62
N ARG A 73 0.82 8.50 7.41
CA ARG A 73 -0.06 8.77 8.56
C ARG A 73 0.62 9.63 9.63
N GLU A 74 1.90 9.38 9.91
CA GLU A 74 2.68 10.19 10.85
C GLU A 74 2.84 11.63 10.35
N ARG A 75 3.12 11.82 9.06
CA ARG A 75 3.18 13.14 8.41
C ARG A 75 1.86 13.90 8.58
N ILE A 76 0.74 13.27 8.25
CA ILE A 76 -0.59 13.88 8.38
C ILE A 76 -0.90 14.22 9.85
N ALA A 77 -0.58 13.32 10.79
CA ALA A 77 -0.79 13.56 12.22
C ALA A 77 0.02 14.76 12.73
N ALA A 78 1.27 14.91 12.27
CA ALA A 78 2.10 16.06 12.59
C ALA A 78 1.52 17.37 12.03
N GLU A 79 1.00 17.35 10.79
CA GLU A 79 0.34 18.51 10.17
C GLU A 79 -0.93 18.92 10.91
N LEU A 80 -1.78 17.96 11.29
CA LEU A 80 -2.98 18.22 12.10
C LEU A 80 -2.63 18.81 13.47
N THR A 81 -1.57 18.31 14.10
CA THR A 81 -1.08 18.83 15.39
C THR A 81 -0.57 20.27 15.25
N ARG A 82 0.20 20.57 14.20
CA ARG A 82 0.67 21.93 13.93
C ARG A 82 -0.49 22.89 13.67
N LEU A 83 -1.50 22.45 12.93
CA LEU A 83 -2.69 23.25 12.64
C LEU A 83 -3.51 23.53 13.92
N SER A 84 -3.67 22.53 14.79
CA SER A 84 -4.42 22.70 16.05
C SER A 84 -3.71 23.67 16.99
N GLN A 85 -2.38 23.56 17.12
CA GLN A 85 -1.56 24.49 17.89
C GLN A 85 -1.63 25.92 17.34
N SER A 86 -1.54 26.09 16.01
CA SER A 86 -1.68 27.41 15.38
C SER A 86 -3.03 28.05 15.71
N LYS A 87 -4.14 27.31 15.64
CA LYS A 87 -5.48 27.79 16.01
C LYS A 87 -5.59 28.17 17.49
N GLN A 88 -4.97 27.40 18.39
CA GLN A 88 -4.95 27.72 19.82
C GLN A 88 -4.21 29.03 20.10
N VAL A 89 -3.04 29.25 19.46
CA VAL A 89 -2.29 30.50 19.57
C VAL A 89 -3.11 31.68 19.04
N THR A 90 -3.74 31.56 17.86
CA THR A 90 -4.59 32.62 17.31
C THR A 90 -5.80 32.94 18.20
N ASN A 91 -6.39 31.95 18.87
CA ASN A 91 -7.48 32.18 19.82
C ASN A 91 -7.01 32.81 21.15
N ALA A 92 -5.80 32.50 21.62
CA ALA A 92 -5.21 33.11 22.82
C ALA A 92 -4.92 34.63 22.64
N TYR A 93 -4.68 35.06 21.40
CA TYR A 93 -4.49 36.47 21.04
C TYR A 93 -5.77 37.19 20.60
N LYS A 94 -6.96 36.56 20.68
CA LYS A 94 -8.20 37.34 20.53
C LYS A 94 -8.25 38.34 21.69
N PRO A 95 -8.33 39.65 21.40
CA PRO A 95 -8.29 40.65 22.45
C PRO A 95 -9.48 40.42 23.38
N LEU A 96 -9.21 40.31 24.68
CA LEU A 96 -10.19 40.48 25.74
C LEU A 96 -10.90 41.81 25.48
N ARG A 97 -12.11 41.75 24.92
CA ARG A 97 -13.05 42.86 24.82
C ARG A 97 -14.27 42.51 25.65
#